data_AF-A0A965CY62-F1
#
_entry.id   AF-A0A965CY62-F1
#
_cell.length_a   1.000
_cell.length_b   1.000
_cell.length_c   1.000
_cell.angle_alpha   90.00
_cell.angle_beta   90.00
_cell.angle_gamma   90.00
#
_symmetry.space_group_name_H-M   'P 1'
#
loop_
_entity.id
_entity.type
_entity.pdbx_description
1 polymer ?
#
loop_
_entity_poly.entity_id
_entity_poly.type
_entity_poly.pdbx_seq_one_letter_code
_entity_poly.pdbx_strand_id
1 'polypeptide(L)'
;MPTWKELGINSVNEVWRGIAGPKGMTAAQVAFWDDVLGRATKSEDWKRELERSQIENVYRNSAETAKFWKAEYEETKAILTEIGLAK
;
A
#
# COMPACT_ATOMS: atom_id res chain seq x y z
N MET A 1 20.96 -8.43 4.27
CA MET A 1 20.61 -9.51 3.31
C MET A 1 20.23 -8.85 2.00
N PRO A 2 20.67 -9.36 0.84
CA PRO A 2 20.33 -8.76 -0.44
C PRO A 2 18.84 -8.99 -0.78
N THR A 3 18.26 -8.05 -1.49
CA THR A 3 16.93 -8.15 -2.10
C THR A 3 16.96 -9.01 -3.37
N TRP A 4 15.80 -9.48 -3.84
CA TRP A 4 15.70 -10.19 -5.12
C TRP A 4 16.26 -9.38 -6.29
N LYS A 5 16.01 -8.06 -6.30
CA LYS A 5 16.56 -7.13 -7.31
C LYS A 5 18.09 -7.10 -7.31
N GLU A 6 18.71 -7.05 -6.13
CA GLU A 6 20.17 -7.08 -6.00
C GLU A 6 20.77 -8.43 -6.45
N LEU A 7 19.96 -9.50 -6.43
CA LEU A 7 20.31 -10.82 -6.97
C LEU A 7 19.98 -10.97 -8.47
N GLY A 8 19.55 -9.90 -9.15
CA GLY A 8 19.23 -9.93 -10.58
C GLY A 8 17.83 -10.45 -10.92
N ILE A 9 17.00 -10.73 -9.92
CA ILE A 9 15.60 -11.12 -10.11
C ILE A 9 14.75 -9.85 -9.98
N ASN A 10 14.11 -9.42 -11.06
CA ASN A 10 13.24 -8.24 -11.07
C ASN A 10 11.90 -8.53 -10.37
N SER A 11 11.93 -8.80 -9.07
CA SER A 11 10.77 -9.05 -8.23
C SER A 11 10.89 -8.19 -6.97
N VAL A 12 9.80 -7.48 -6.66
CA VAL A 12 9.61 -6.76 -5.41
C VAL A 12 8.26 -7.17 -4.88
N ASN A 13 8.17 -7.55 -3.61
CA ASN A 13 6.91 -7.89 -2.97
C ASN A 13 6.85 -7.14 -1.63
N GLU A 14 5.97 -6.15 -1.56
CA GLU A 14 5.73 -5.33 -0.37
C GLU A 14 4.47 -5.86 0.33
N VAL A 15 4.58 -6.31 1.58
CA VAL A 15 3.39 -6.66 2.37
C VAL A 15 2.86 -5.38 3.00
N TRP A 16 1.76 -4.86 2.45
CA TRP A 16 1.18 -3.60 2.88
C TRP A 16 -0.10 -3.79 3.72
N ARG A 17 -0.52 -2.68 4.35
CA ARG A 17 -1.82 -2.53 5.03
C ARG A 17 -2.48 -1.26 4.53
N GLY A 18 -3.79 -1.31 4.30
CA GLY A 18 -4.54 -0.18 3.77
C GLY A 18 -5.87 0.02 4.48
N ILE A 19 -6.42 1.22 4.35
CA ILE A 19 -7.71 1.62 4.88
C ILE A 19 -8.63 1.92 3.70
N ALA A 20 -9.82 1.34 3.69
CA ALA A 20 -10.83 1.58 2.68
C ALA A 20 -12.06 2.24 3.32
N GLY A 21 -12.50 3.35 2.72
CA GLY A 21 -13.78 3.98 3.04
C GLY A 21 -14.95 3.38 2.25
N PRO A 22 -16.20 3.68 2.64
CA PRO A 22 -17.38 3.24 1.88
C PRO A 22 -17.42 3.83 0.47
N LYS A 23 -18.11 3.13 -0.44
CA LYS A 23 -18.36 3.63 -1.79
C LYS A 23 -19.18 4.93 -1.72
N GLY A 24 -18.83 5.91 -2.57
CA GLY A 24 -19.59 7.15 -2.73
C GLY A 24 -19.23 8.27 -1.74
N MET A 25 -18.11 8.16 -1.03
CA MET A 25 -17.57 9.28 -0.26
C MET A 25 -17.37 10.52 -1.15
N THR A 26 -17.76 11.67 -0.63
CA THR A 26 -17.52 12.96 -1.27
C THR A 26 -16.03 13.32 -1.23
N ALA A 27 -15.59 14.20 -2.13
CA ALA A 27 -14.20 14.67 -2.15
C ALA A 27 -13.78 15.31 -0.80
N ALA A 28 -14.69 16.02 -0.14
CA ALA A 28 -14.42 16.62 1.17
C ALA A 28 -14.20 15.56 2.27
N GLN A 29 -14.98 14.47 2.26
CA GLN A 29 -14.79 13.38 3.21
C GLN A 29 -13.47 12.63 2.97
N VAL A 30 -13.10 12.42 1.70
CA VAL A 30 -11.80 11.81 1.35
C VAL A 30 -10.65 12.70 1.82
N ALA A 31 -10.72 14.01 1.52
CA ALA A 31 -9.70 14.97 1.92
C ALA A 31 -9.52 15.06 3.44
N PHE A 32 -10.63 14.99 4.20
CA PHE A 32 -10.57 14.93 5.66
C PHE A 32 -9.77 13.73 6.15
N TRP A 33 -10.02 12.54 5.61
CA TRP A 33 -9.30 11.33 6.03
C TRP A 33 -7.85 11.30 5.56
N ASP A 34 -7.55 11.81 4.36
CA ASP A 34 -6.17 11.96 3.89
C ASP A 34 -5.34 12.85 4.83
N ASP A 35 -5.93 13.94 5.33
CA ASP A 35 -5.28 14.81 6.31
C ASP A 35 -5.11 14.13 7.68
N VAL A 36 -6.17 13.52 8.21
CA VAL A 36 -6.14 12.86 9.53
C VAL A 36 -5.13 11.71 9.55
N LEU A 37 -5.18 10.82 8.56
CA LEU A 37 -4.27 9.68 8.46
C LEU A 37 -2.85 10.16 8.16
N GLY A 38 -2.68 11.16 7.28
CA GLY A 38 -1.38 11.73 6.97
C GLY A 38 -0.71 12.42 8.17
N ARG A 39 -1.48 12.96 9.11
CA ARG A 39 -0.95 13.47 10.39
C ARG A 39 -0.65 12.33 11.37
N ALA A 40 -1.53 11.33 11.46
CA ALA A 40 -1.34 10.19 12.35
C ALA A 40 -0.03 9.43 12.02
N THR A 41 0.27 9.23 10.73
CA THR A 41 1.50 8.54 10.29
C THR A 41 2.79 9.34 10.51
N LYS A 42 2.69 10.62 10.91
CA LYS A 42 3.84 11.47 11.28
C LYS A 42 4.05 11.56 12.78
N SER A 43 3.13 11.01 13.58
CA SER A 43 3.19 11.07 15.04
C SER A 43 4.35 10.24 15.61
N GLU A 44 4.85 10.65 16.76
CA GLU A 44 5.92 9.91 17.45
C GLU A 44 5.46 8.54 17.96
N ASP A 45 4.19 8.39 18.33
CA ASP A 45 3.61 7.10 18.69
C ASP A 45 3.64 6.13 17.52
N TRP A 46 3.28 6.61 16.32
CA TRP A 46 3.35 5.80 15.11
C TRP A 46 4.78 5.39 14.76
N LYS A 47 5.75 6.32 14.83
CA LYS A 47 7.17 5.99 14.59
C LYS A 47 7.68 4.92 15.56
N ARG A 48 7.38 5.05 16.86
CA ARG A 48 7.73 4.03 17.86
C ARG A 48 7.12 2.67 17.57
N GLU A 49 5.86 2.66 17.11
CA GLU A 49 5.19 1.41 16.73
C GLU A 49 5.90 0.73 15.56
N LEU A 50 6.22 1.49 14.52
CA LEU A 50 6.92 1.00 13.33
C LEU A 50 8.32 0.48 13.66
N GLU A 51 9.08 1.18 14.49
CA GLU A 51 10.39 0.73 14.97
C GLU A 51 10.30 -0.59 15.75
N ARG A 52 9.32 -0.70 16.67
CA ARG A 52 9.10 -1.90 17.47
C ARG A 52 8.66 -3.10 16.62
N SER A 53 7.82 -2.86 15.63
CA SER A 53 7.27 -3.89 14.74
C SER A 53 8.17 -4.21 13.54
N GLN A 54 9.26 -3.44 13.35
CA GLN A 54 10.15 -3.52 12.18
C GLN A 54 9.40 -3.36 10.85
N ILE A 55 8.38 -2.49 10.83
CA ILE A 55 7.57 -2.17 9.65
C ILE A 55 8.01 -0.81 9.11
N GLU A 56 8.11 -0.69 7.79
CA GLU A 56 8.42 0.59 7.15
C GLU A 56 7.19 1.48 7.01
N ASN A 57 7.40 2.80 7.10
CA ASN A 57 6.33 3.77 6.89
C ASN A 57 6.12 4.03 5.39
N VAL A 58 5.22 3.29 4.78
CA VAL A 58 4.89 3.36 3.35
C VAL A 58 3.56 4.07 3.08
N TYR A 59 3.25 5.09 3.89
CA TYR A 59 1.99 5.83 3.78
C TYR A 59 1.81 6.44 2.38
N ARG A 60 0.64 6.18 1.80
CA ARG A 60 0.15 6.71 0.52
C ARG A 60 -1.23 7.32 0.79
N ASN A 61 -1.51 8.49 0.26
CA ASN A 61 -2.85 9.06 0.37
C ASN A 61 -3.86 8.27 -0.48
N SER A 62 -5.13 8.66 -0.45
CA SER A 62 -6.21 8.00 -1.19
C SER A 62 -5.94 7.88 -2.70
N ALA A 63 -5.43 8.93 -3.34
CA ALA A 63 -5.17 8.98 -4.78
C ALA A 63 -3.98 8.08 -5.17
N GLU A 64 -2.92 8.10 -4.38
CA GLU A 64 -1.74 7.24 -4.57
C GLU A 64 -2.10 5.77 -4.32
N THR A 65 -2.89 5.50 -3.28
CA THR A 65 -3.37 4.15 -2.94
C THR A 65 -4.24 3.59 -4.06
N ALA A 66 -5.14 4.38 -4.63
CA ALA A 66 -5.98 3.94 -5.75
C ALA A 66 -5.16 3.56 -6.99
N LYS A 67 -4.11 4.33 -7.31
CA LYS A 67 -3.17 4.01 -8.39
C LYS A 67 -2.39 2.74 -8.09
N PHE A 68 -1.86 2.62 -6.88
CA PHE A 68 -1.10 1.46 -6.43
C PHE A 68 -1.93 0.17 -6.48
N TRP A 69 -3.13 0.17 -5.88
CA TRP A 69 -4.01 -1.01 -5.90
C TRP A 69 -4.46 -1.42 -7.29
N LYS A 70 -4.65 -0.46 -8.20
CA LYS A 70 -4.96 -0.76 -9.59
C LYS A 70 -3.79 -1.50 -10.26
N ALA A 71 -2.56 -1.02 -10.07
CA ALA A 71 -1.36 -1.65 -10.62
C ALA A 71 -1.15 -3.06 -10.03
N GLU A 72 -1.24 -3.19 -8.70
CA GLU A 72 -1.13 -4.48 -8.00
C GLU A 72 -2.17 -5.49 -8.49
N TYR A 73 -3.41 -5.04 -8.70
CA TYR A 73 -4.47 -5.88 -9.23
C TYR A 73 -4.18 -6.33 -10.66
N GLU A 74 -3.73 -5.43 -11.53
CA GLU A 74 -3.38 -5.76 -12.91
C GLU A 74 -2.22 -6.76 -12.99
N GLU A 75 -1.16 -6.56 -12.22
CA GLU A 75 -0.01 -7.47 -12.12
C GLU A 75 -0.43 -8.84 -11.55
N THR A 76 -1.12 -8.84 -10.42
CA THR A 76 -1.57 -10.09 -9.77
C THR A 76 -2.52 -10.86 -10.67
N LYS A 77 -3.46 -10.18 -11.34
CA LYS A 77 -4.37 -10.83 -12.28
C LYS A 77 -3.61 -11.46 -13.45
N ALA A 78 -2.63 -10.77 -14.02
CA ALA A 78 -1.82 -11.30 -15.12
C ALA A 78 -1.10 -12.59 -14.69
N ILE A 79 -0.41 -12.57 -13.55
CA ILE A 79 0.31 -13.73 -13.01
C ILE A 79 -0.65 -14.89 -12.73
N LEU A 80 -1.75 -14.64 -12.01
CA LEU A 80 -2.72 -15.68 -11.67
C LEU A 80 -3.37 -16.29 -12.92
N THR A 81 -3.57 -15.51 -13.98
CA THR A 81 -4.09 -16.01 -15.26
C THR A 81 -3.06 -16.89 -15.97
N GLU A 82 -1.79 -16.48 -16.00
CA GLU A 82 -0.69 -17.25 -16.61
C GLU A 82 -0.53 -18.63 -15.97
N ILE A 83 -0.66 -18.71 -14.64
CA ILE A 83 -0.54 -19.98 -13.90
C ILE A 83 -1.87 -20.73 -13.76
N GLY A 84 -2.94 -20.28 -14.42
CA GLY A 84 -4.24 -20.96 -14.46
C GLY A 84 -5.06 -20.90 -13.17
N LEU A 85 -4.76 -19.96 -12.26
CA LEU A 85 -5.49 -19.73 -11.01
C LEU A 85 -6.57 -18.63 -11.11
N ALA A 86 -6.60 -17.88 -12.21
CA ALA A 86 -7.64 -16.89 -12.53
C ALA A 86 -8.07 -16.97 -14.00
N LYS A 87 -9.22 -16.36 -14.32
CA LYS A 87 -9.75 -16.18 -15.68
C LYS A 87 -9.74 -14.71 -16.08
#